data_AF-A0A9P6B5H7-F1
#
_entry.id   AF-A0A9P6B5H7-F1
#
_cell.length_a   1.000
_cell.length_b   1.000
_cell.length_c   1.000
_cell.angle_alpha   90.00
_cell.angle_beta   90.00
_cell.angle_gamma   90.00
#
_symmetry.space_group_name_H-M   'P 1'
#
loop_
_entity.id
_entity.type
_entity.pdbx_description
1 polymer ?
#
loop_
_entity_poly.entity_id
_entity_poly.type
_entity_poly.pdbx_seq_one_letter_code
_entity_poly.pdbx_strand_id
1 'polypeptide(L)'
;MSANLSSLASVLDRPRKTWDKVPDHEPLALFHHKFWAKSMEPEREWHNVRSKTGEVEDEDEDVLPGCYYLNIDIKGLWPKGLCIRPDYVRIYDALHRDYPLPMDMDLIGQTPCAVITGQPGIGKSIWIWYATRRRMATREPFLLYYGSKLFLFVQEGVYDVSDGWQKSDFRYFIWTFVDSDETRGGIPPHFV
;
A
#
# COMPACT_ATOMS: atom_id res chain seq x y z
N MET A 1 15.25 -22.12 -3.88
CA MET A 1 14.82 -21.49 -2.61
C MET A 1 14.69 -20.00 -2.87
N SER A 2 13.48 -19.47 -2.97
CA SER A 2 13.27 -18.01 -3.09
C SER A 2 13.68 -17.38 -1.77
N ALA A 3 14.61 -16.42 -1.78
CA ALA A 3 14.92 -15.65 -0.58
C ALA A 3 13.63 -14.97 -0.11
N ASN A 4 13.32 -15.08 1.18
CA ASN A 4 12.18 -14.39 1.77
C ASN A 4 12.56 -12.90 1.90
N LEU A 5 12.23 -12.11 0.88
CA LEU A 5 12.47 -10.67 0.85
C LEU A 5 11.47 -9.88 1.70
N SER A 6 10.57 -10.55 2.41
CA SER A 6 9.50 -9.88 3.14
C SER A 6 9.77 -9.72 4.64
N SER A 7 10.85 -10.31 5.15
CA SER A 7 11.23 -10.18 6.56
C SER A 7 11.98 -8.88 6.82
N LEU A 8 11.81 -8.30 8.01
CA LEU A 8 12.57 -7.12 8.43
C LEU A 8 14.08 -7.29 8.21
N ALA A 9 14.63 -8.46 8.56
CA ALA A 9 16.05 -8.74 8.41
C ALA A 9 16.53 -8.79 6.95
N SER A 10 15.65 -9.16 6.02
CA SER A 10 15.96 -9.17 4.59
C SER A 10 15.85 -7.78 3.94
N VAL A 11 15.02 -6.93 4.53
CA VAL A 11 14.74 -5.57 4.08
C VAL A 11 15.87 -4.62 4.46
N LEU A 12 16.46 -4.79 5.64
CA LEU A 12 17.46 -3.89 6.20
C LEU A 12 18.89 -4.21 5.78
N ASP A 13 19.60 -3.18 5.36
CA ASP A 13 21.05 -3.23 5.10
C ASP A 13 21.84 -3.27 6.41
N ARG A 14 21.37 -2.56 7.44
CA ARG A 14 22.02 -2.47 8.75
C ARG A 14 21.18 -3.13 9.85
N PRO A 15 21.58 -4.30 10.40
CA PRO A 15 20.80 -5.05 11.39
C PRO A 15 20.73 -4.40 12.78
N ARG A 16 21.33 -3.22 12.99
CA ARG A 16 21.42 -2.57 14.31
C ARG A 16 20.34 -1.53 14.59
N LYS A 17 19.48 -1.23 13.61
CA LYS A 17 18.40 -0.26 13.81
C LYS A 17 17.22 -0.96 14.46
N THR A 18 16.90 -0.57 15.69
CA THR A 18 15.75 -1.09 16.44
C THR A 18 14.62 -0.10 16.29
N TRP A 19 13.74 -0.33 15.33
CA TRP A 19 12.47 0.37 15.25
C TRP A 19 11.45 -0.32 16.14
N ASP A 20 10.56 0.47 16.73
CA ASP A 20 9.53 -0.04 17.61
C ASP A 20 8.45 -0.73 16.80
N LYS A 21 8.20 -2.00 17.14
CA LYS A 21 7.08 -2.72 16.56
C LYS A 21 5.79 -2.10 17.09
N VAL A 22 4.89 -1.76 16.18
CA VAL A 22 3.54 -1.29 16.52
C VAL A 22 2.80 -2.40 17.26
N PRO A 23 2.20 -2.13 18.43
CA PRO A 23 1.48 -3.14 19.21
C PRO A 23 0.36 -3.81 18.41
N ASP A 24 0.15 -5.12 18.60
CA ASP A 24 -0.77 -5.92 17.78
C ASP A 24 -2.25 -5.48 17.89
N HIS A 25 -2.61 -4.70 18.90
CA HIS A 25 -3.96 -4.17 19.10
C HIS A 25 -4.20 -2.81 18.42
N GLU A 26 -3.15 -2.20 17.87
CA GLU A 26 -3.27 -0.92 17.16
C GLU A 26 -3.88 -1.12 15.76
N PRO A 27 -4.62 -0.12 15.23
CA PRO A 27 -5.37 -0.26 13.98
C PRO A 27 -4.53 -0.73 12.77
N LEU A 28 -3.29 -0.22 12.61
CA LEU A 28 -2.41 -0.62 11.50
C LEU A 28 -1.88 -2.05 11.65
N ALA A 29 -1.61 -2.50 12.88
CA ALA A 29 -1.18 -3.87 13.13
C ALA A 29 -2.33 -4.86 12.87
N LEU A 30 -3.55 -4.50 13.26
CA LEU A 30 -4.77 -5.24 12.93
C LEU A 30 -5.01 -5.29 11.41
N PHE A 31 -4.76 -4.18 10.70
CA PHE A 31 -4.87 -4.12 9.23
C PHE A 31 -3.88 -5.05 8.56
N HIS A 32 -2.62 -5.02 9.00
CA HIS A 32 -1.60 -5.96 8.56
C HIS A 32 -2.04 -7.41 8.82
N HIS A 33 -2.44 -7.75 10.05
CA HIS A 33 -2.88 -9.12 10.38
C HIS A 33 -4.07 -9.58 9.52
N LYS A 34 -5.02 -8.67 9.24
CA LYS A 34 -6.21 -8.97 8.44
C LYS A 34 -5.87 -9.31 7.00
N PHE A 35 -4.88 -8.64 6.39
CA PHE A 35 -4.68 -8.67 4.94
C PHE A 35 -3.33 -9.20 4.47
N TRP A 36 -2.33 -9.33 5.34
CA TRP A 36 -1.02 -9.87 4.97
C TRP A 36 -1.12 -11.31 4.46
N ALA A 37 -0.49 -11.57 3.31
CA ALA A 37 -0.56 -12.84 2.59
C ALA A 37 -1.98 -13.32 2.25
N LYS A 38 -3.00 -12.46 2.36
CA LYS A 38 -4.37 -12.80 1.94
C LYS A 38 -4.50 -12.62 0.44
N SER A 39 -5.08 -13.64 -0.19
CA SER A 39 -5.31 -13.68 -1.64
C SER A 39 -6.14 -12.49 -2.15
N MET A 40 -5.88 -12.11 -3.41
CA MET A 40 -6.70 -11.17 -4.19
C MET A 40 -7.67 -11.89 -5.15
N GLU A 41 -7.88 -13.20 -5.01
CA GLU A 41 -8.82 -13.95 -5.86
C GLU A 41 -10.21 -13.31 -5.96
N PRO A 42 -10.84 -12.80 -4.87
CA PRO A 42 -12.14 -12.15 -4.99
C PRO A 42 -12.15 -10.93 -5.94
N GLU A 43 -11.06 -10.15 -5.96
CA GLU A 43 -10.89 -9.05 -6.93
C GLU A 43 -10.69 -9.59 -8.36
N ARG A 44 -9.91 -10.67 -8.53
CA ARG A 44 -9.69 -11.30 -9.84
C ARG A 44 -10.97 -11.89 -10.41
N GLU A 45 -11.76 -12.57 -9.60
CA GLU A 45 -13.07 -13.11 -9.97
C GLU A 45 -13.99 -11.99 -10.43
N TRP A 46 -14.06 -10.91 -9.67
CA TRP A 46 -14.82 -9.72 -10.03
C TRP A 46 -14.36 -9.12 -11.39
N HIS A 47 -13.06 -8.99 -11.61
CA HIS A 47 -12.51 -8.54 -12.90
C HIS A 47 -12.88 -9.47 -14.07
N ASN A 48 -12.86 -10.78 -13.83
CA ASN A 48 -13.18 -11.79 -14.83
C ASN A 48 -14.67 -11.80 -15.20
N VAL A 49 -15.56 -11.62 -14.22
CA VAL A 49 -17.01 -11.51 -14.47
C VAL A 49 -17.26 -10.31 -15.36
N ARG A 50 -16.77 -9.13 -15.00
CA ARG A 50 -16.96 -7.91 -15.78
C ARG A 50 -16.48 -8.02 -17.23
N SER A 51 -15.31 -8.64 -17.43
CA SER A 51 -14.74 -8.82 -18.77
C SER A 51 -15.60 -9.75 -19.66
N LYS A 52 -16.43 -10.61 -19.04
CA LYS A 52 -17.31 -11.56 -19.73
C LYS A 52 -18.73 -11.04 -19.94
N THR A 53 -19.28 -10.26 -19.00
CA THR A 53 -20.69 -9.84 -19.05
C THR A 53 -20.97 -8.62 -19.92
N GLY A 54 -19.98 -7.79 -20.27
CA GLY A 54 -20.23 -6.61 -21.11
C GLY A 54 -21.39 -5.75 -20.60
N GLU A 55 -21.37 -5.43 -19.30
CA GLU A 55 -22.25 -4.50 -18.55
C GLU A 55 -23.76 -4.51 -18.95
N VAL A 56 -24.57 -5.26 -18.18
CA VAL A 56 -26.02 -5.00 -18.05
C VAL A 56 -26.21 -4.19 -16.76
N GLU A 57 -26.85 -3.04 -16.89
CA GLU A 57 -27.16 -2.09 -15.82
C GLU A 57 -28.33 -2.62 -14.98
N ASP A 58 -28.09 -2.99 -13.72
CA ASP A 58 -29.15 -3.12 -12.71
C ASP A 58 -29.02 -1.91 -11.77
N GLU A 59 -30.07 -1.09 -11.72
CA GLU A 59 -30.10 0.26 -11.14
C GLU A 59 -30.27 0.31 -9.60
N ASP A 60 -30.25 -0.84 -8.91
CA ASP A 60 -30.75 -0.94 -7.52
C ASP A 60 -29.68 -1.19 -6.42
N GLU A 61 -28.38 -1.11 -6.72
CA GLU A 61 -27.33 -1.17 -5.68
C GLU A 61 -26.57 0.17 -5.58
N ASP A 62 -26.46 0.71 -4.35
CA ASP A 62 -25.63 1.88 -3.99
C ASP A 62 -24.11 1.70 -4.30
N VAL A 63 -23.74 0.60 -4.93
CA VAL A 63 -22.41 0.33 -5.45
C VAL A 63 -22.37 0.80 -6.89
N LEU A 64 -21.57 1.85 -7.16
CA LEU A 64 -21.26 2.30 -8.52
C LEU A 64 -21.02 1.07 -9.43
N PRO A 65 -21.77 0.94 -10.55
CA PRO A 65 -21.66 -0.21 -11.43
C PRO A 65 -20.21 -0.50 -11.77
N GLY A 66 -19.77 -1.73 -11.50
CA GLY A 66 -18.39 -2.12 -11.74
C GLY A 66 -17.39 -1.53 -10.75
N CYS A 67 -17.70 -1.61 -9.45
CA CYS A 67 -16.74 -1.55 -8.34
C CYS A 67 -16.71 -2.86 -7.53
N TYR A 68 -15.58 -3.16 -6.87
CA TYR A 68 -15.45 -4.26 -5.91
C TYR A 68 -15.35 -3.69 -4.49
N TYR A 69 -16.25 -4.08 -3.59
CA TYR A 69 -16.23 -3.58 -2.21
C TYR A 69 -15.42 -4.50 -1.29
N LEU A 70 -14.36 -3.96 -0.70
CA LEU A 70 -13.53 -4.63 0.29
C LEU A 70 -13.83 -4.10 1.70
N ASN A 71 -14.29 -4.98 2.59
CA ASN A 71 -14.56 -4.60 3.97
C ASN A 71 -13.29 -4.55 4.83
N ILE A 72 -12.95 -3.36 5.37
CA ILE A 72 -11.84 -3.19 6.32
C ILE A 72 -12.33 -3.37 7.75
N ASP A 73 -13.40 -2.69 8.15
CA ASP A 73 -14.05 -2.72 9.47
C ASP A 73 -13.08 -2.94 10.66
N ILE A 74 -12.05 -2.09 10.75
CA ILE A 74 -11.11 -2.05 11.89
C ILE A 74 -11.41 -0.80 12.70
N LYS A 75 -11.67 -0.98 14.00
CA LYS A 75 -11.91 0.14 14.92
C LYS A 75 -10.68 1.05 14.96
N GLY A 76 -10.90 2.37 14.91
CA GLY A 76 -9.81 3.35 14.89
C GLY A 76 -9.09 3.50 13.55
N LEU A 77 -9.43 2.70 12.53
CA LEU A 77 -8.92 2.86 11.17
C LEU A 77 -9.98 3.50 10.26
N TRP A 78 -9.55 4.49 9.49
CA TRP A 78 -10.26 4.97 8.32
C TRP A 78 -9.43 4.62 7.09
N PRO A 79 -10.04 4.11 6.00
CA PRO A 79 -11.48 3.91 5.78
C PRO A 79 -12.03 2.60 6.36
N LYS A 80 -13.37 2.51 6.51
CA LYS A 80 -14.08 1.29 6.98
C LYS A 80 -14.30 0.25 5.88
N GLY A 81 -14.27 0.68 4.64
CA GLY A 81 -14.28 -0.19 3.46
C GLY A 81 -13.71 0.54 2.27
N LEU A 82 -13.36 -0.22 1.23
CA LEU A 82 -12.79 0.29 -0.01
C LEU A 82 -13.71 -0.08 -1.16
N CYS A 83 -14.21 0.93 -1.85
CA CYS A 83 -14.85 0.77 -3.15
C CYS A 83 -13.75 0.78 -4.21
N ILE A 84 -13.32 -0.40 -4.65
CA ILE A 84 -12.20 -0.58 -5.59
C ILE A 84 -12.70 -0.36 -7.01
N ARG A 85 -12.18 0.69 -7.63
CA ARG A 85 -12.49 1.08 -9.01
C ARG A 85 -11.53 0.43 -10.00
N PRO A 86 -11.92 0.25 -11.27
CA PRO A 86 -11.02 -0.23 -12.32
C PRO A 86 -9.79 0.63 -12.50
N ASP A 87 -9.94 1.95 -12.35
CA ASP A 87 -8.81 2.88 -12.47
C ASP A 87 -7.77 2.64 -11.38
N TYR A 88 -8.17 2.18 -10.20
CA TYR A 88 -7.21 1.88 -9.14
C TYR A 88 -6.29 0.73 -9.55
N VAL A 89 -6.88 -0.30 -10.16
CA VAL A 89 -6.16 -1.46 -10.67
C VAL A 89 -5.23 -1.05 -11.80
N ARG A 90 -5.71 -0.25 -12.77
CA ARG A 90 -4.90 0.25 -13.89
C ARG A 90 -3.70 1.07 -13.43
N ILE A 91 -3.92 1.99 -12.49
CA ILE A 91 -2.83 2.83 -11.94
C ILE A 91 -1.82 1.97 -11.20
N TYR A 92 -2.28 1.04 -10.36
CA TYR A 92 -1.38 0.14 -9.63
C TYR A 92 -0.55 -0.72 -10.58
N ASP A 93 -1.18 -1.34 -11.58
CA ASP A 93 -0.51 -2.23 -12.52
C ASP A 93 0.47 -1.47 -13.44
N ALA A 94 0.18 -0.22 -13.79
CA ALA A 94 1.13 0.64 -14.49
C ALA A 94 2.36 0.91 -13.62
N LEU A 95 2.17 1.41 -12.40
CA LEU A 95 3.28 1.72 -11.49
C LEU A 95 4.09 0.46 -11.11
N HIS A 96 3.44 -0.68 -10.91
CA HIS A 96 4.11 -1.91 -10.53
C HIS A 96 4.99 -2.48 -11.65
N ARG A 97 4.56 -2.31 -12.91
CA ARG A 97 5.33 -2.66 -14.10
C ARG A 97 6.54 -1.74 -14.29
N ASP A 98 6.38 -0.44 -14.03
CA ASP A 98 7.44 0.54 -14.24
C ASP A 98 8.45 0.56 -13.06
N TYR A 99 8.01 0.18 -11.86
CA TYR A 99 8.82 0.14 -10.64
C TYR A 99 8.77 -1.24 -9.93
N PRO A 100 9.19 -2.33 -10.60
CA PRO A 100 9.17 -3.67 -10.04
C PRO A 100 10.15 -3.82 -8.86
N LEU A 101 9.92 -4.82 -8.00
CA LEU A 101 10.87 -5.21 -6.95
C LEU A 101 11.48 -6.60 -7.18
N PRO A 102 12.69 -6.84 -6.62
CA PRO A 102 13.60 -5.85 -6.04
C PRO A 102 14.29 -5.03 -7.13
N MET A 103 14.36 -3.70 -6.96
CA MET A 103 15.12 -2.81 -7.83
C MET A 103 16.36 -2.33 -7.09
N ASP A 104 17.52 -2.46 -7.75
CA ASP A 104 18.79 -1.98 -7.22
C ASP A 104 18.83 -0.45 -7.30
N MET A 105 19.02 0.19 -6.15
CA MET A 105 19.03 1.65 -6.05
C MET A 105 20.28 2.28 -6.64
N ASP A 106 21.39 1.54 -6.75
CA ASP A 106 22.64 2.03 -7.34
C ASP A 106 22.52 2.16 -8.86
N LEU A 107 21.56 1.47 -9.48
CA LEU A 107 21.27 1.55 -10.92
C LEU A 107 20.34 2.72 -11.27
N ILE A 108 19.60 3.27 -10.30
CA ILE A 108 18.66 4.37 -10.52
C ILE A 108 19.29 5.66 -10.01
N GLY A 109 19.84 6.48 -10.93
CA GLY A 109 20.46 7.77 -10.59
C GLY A 109 19.50 8.79 -9.94
N GLN A 110 18.19 8.48 -9.84
CA GLN A 110 17.17 9.28 -9.16
C GLN A 110 16.19 8.38 -8.40
N THR A 111 15.65 8.84 -7.27
CA THR A 111 14.60 8.09 -6.55
C THR A 111 13.32 8.11 -7.38
N PRO A 112 12.79 6.96 -7.84
CA PRO A 112 11.55 6.94 -8.61
C PRO A 112 10.39 7.43 -7.75
N CYS A 113 9.57 8.31 -8.31
CA CYS A 113 8.42 8.91 -7.63
C CYS A 113 7.25 9.03 -8.61
N ALA A 114 6.04 8.74 -8.12
CA ALA A 114 4.81 8.97 -8.85
C ALA A 114 3.88 9.84 -8.00
N VAL A 115 3.35 10.89 -8.61
CA VAL A 115 2.38 11.78 -7.96
C VAL A 115 1.01 11.53 -8.58
N ILE A 116 0.08 11.05 -7.76
CA ILE A 116 -1.31 10.85 -8.18
C ILE A 116 -2.07 12.12 -7.89
N THR A 117 -2.56 12.75 -8.97
CA THR A 117 -3.29 14.01 -8.90
C THR A 117 -4.73 13.82 -9.37
N GLY A 118 -5.60 14.78 -9.02
CA GLY A 118 -7.01 14.74 -9.38
C GLY A 118 -7.83 15.63 -8.46
N GLN A 119 -9.08 15.87 -8.85
CA GLN A 119 -9.99 16.73 -8.10
C GLN A 119 -10.17 16.26 -6.64
N PRO A 120 -10.47 17.17 -5.69
CA PRO A 120 -10.84 16.79 -4.34
C PRO A 120 -11.97 15.75 -4.32
N GLY A 121 -11.89 14.76 -3.44
CA GLY A 121 -12.93 13.72 -3.32
C GLY A 121 -12.90 12.60 -4.37
N ILE A 122 -12.01 12.64 -5.37
CA ILE A 122 -11.98 11.63 -6.45
C ILE A 122 -11.47 10.23 -6.01
N GLY A 123 -11.03 10.09 -4.75
CA GLY A 123 -10.60 8.81 -4.17
C GLY A 123 -9.09 8.56 -4.14
N LYS A 124 -8.25 9.60 -4.17
CA LYS A 124 -6.77 9.47 -4.11
C LYS A 124 -6.29 8.75 -2.84
N SER A 125 -6.77 9.16 -1.66
CA SER A 125 -6.48 8.48 -0.39
C SER A 125 -6.94 7.03 -0.37
N ILE A 126 -8.12 6.75 -0.93
CA ILE A 126 -8.68 5.40 -1.04
C ILE A 126 -7.79 4.51 -1.93
N TRP A 127 -7.22 5.08 -2.99
CA TRP A 127 -6.28 4.36 -3.85
C TRP A 127 -5.02 3.90 -3.08
N ILE A 128 -4.50 4.71 -2.16
CA ILE A 128 -3.34 4.32 -1.33
C ILE A 128 -3.67 3.07 -0.51
N TRP A 129 -4.85 3.03 0.12
CA TRP A 129 -5.30 1.84 0.88
C TRP A 129 -5.51 0.61 0.00
N TYR A 130 -5.95 0.80 -1.24
CA TYR A 130 -5.98 -0.27 -2.23
C TYR A 130 -4.56 -0.77 -2.58
N ALA A 131 -3.63 0.15 -2.83
CA ALA A 131 -2.26 -0.19 -3.18
C ALA A 131 -1.55 -0.94 -2.03
N THR A 132 -1.71 -0.49 -0.78
CA THR A 132 -1.17 -1.22 0.38
C THR A 132 -1.79 -2.60 0.50
N ARG A 133 -3.09 -2.76 0.25
CA ARG A 133 -3.76 -4.07 0.22
C ARG A 133 -3.14 -5.02 -0.81
N ARG A 134 -2.83 -4.54 -2.02
CA ARG A 134 -2.16 -5.33 -3.07
C ARG A 134 -0.76 -5.77 -2.64
N ARG A 135 0.02 -4.86 -2.06
CA ARG A 135 1.37 -5.14 -1.53
C ARG A 135 1.36 -6.19 -0.41
N MET A 136 0.40 -6.10 0.50
CA MET A 136 0.21 -7.11 1.54
C MET A 136 -0.15 -8.49 0.96
N ALA A 137 -0.91 -8.56 -0.13
CA ALA A 137 -1.25 -9.83 -0.79
C ALA A 137 -0.01 -10.52 -1.38
N THR A 138 0.86 -9.74 -2.02
CA THR A 138 2.13 -10.22 -2.61
C THR A 138 3.22 -10.41 -1.58
N ARG A 139 2.97 -10.06 -0.31
CA ARG A 139 3.93 -10.10 0.80
C ARG A 139 5.15 -9.24 0.52
N GLU A 140 4.97 -8.14 -0.20
CA GLU A 140 6.07 -7.24 -0.52
C GLU A 140 6.13 -6.12 0.52
N PRO A 141 7.32 -5.80 1.04
CA PRO A 141 7.48 -4.76 2.06
C PRO A 141 7.16 -3.38 1.48
N PHE A 142 6.58 -2.51 2.28
CA PHE A 142 6.27 -1.13 1.87
C PHE A 142 6.27 -0.19 3.08
N LEU A 143 6.45 1.10 2.80
CA LEU A 143 6.31 2.18 3.76
C LEU A 143 4.98 2.90 3.54
N LEU A 144 4.32 3.28 4.63
CA LEU A 144 3.11 4.09 4.63
C LEU A 144 3.32 5.29 5.54
N TYR A 145 3.25 6.49 4.97
CA TYR A 145 3.19 7.72 5.75
C TYR A 145 1.72 8.04 6.07
N TYR A 146 1.36 7.95 7.36
CA TYR A 146 -0.01 8.08 7.84
C TYR A 146 -0.01 8.75 9.23
N GLY A 147 -0.92 9.70 9.46
CA GLY A 147 -1.02 10.37 10.77
C GLY A 147 0.27 11.05 11.23
N SER A 148 1.01 11.67 10.29
CA SER A 148 2.34 12.28 10.52
C SER A 148 3.46 11.32 10.93
N LYS A 149 3.25 10.01 10.80
CA LYS A 149 4.23 8.96 11.11
C LYS A 149 4.55 8.12 9.89
N LEU A 150 5.74 7.54 9.85
CA LEU A 150 6.16 6.61 8.82
C LEU A 150 6.16 5.18 9.37
N PHE A 151 5.44 4.28 8.70
CA PHE A 151 5.28 2.90 9.12
C PHE A 151 5.83 1.94 8.07
N LEU A 152 6.66 0.99 8.48
CA LEU A 152 7.15 -0.10 7.64
C LEU A 152 6.29 -1.35 7.85
N PHE A 153 5.72 -1.88 6.77
CA PHE A 153 4.98 -3.13 6.73
C PHE A 153 5.88 -4.24 6.19
N VAL A 154 6.07 -5.29 6.99
CA VAL A 154 6.89 -6.48 6.69
C VAL A 154 6.20 -7.72 7.26
N GLN A 155 6.69 -8.91 6.94
CA GLN A 155 6.09 -10.17 7.37
C GLN A 155 5.85 -10.28 8.88
N GLU A 156 6.75 -9.75 9.71
CA GLU A 156 6.65 -9.81 11.16
C GLU A 156 5.58 -8.87 11.74
N GLY A 157 5.14 -7.87 10.98
CA GLY A 157 4.17 -6.87 11.41
C GLY A 157 4.48 -5.47 10.91
N VAL A 158 4.02 -4.49 11.67
CA VAL A 158 4.20 -3.07 11.37
C VAL A 158 5.19 -2.45 12.34
N TYR A 159 6.10 -1.64 11.84
CA TYR A 159 7.13 -0.93 12.63
C TYR A 159 6.97 0.58 12.45
N ASP A 160 7.03 1.34 13.53
CA ASP A 160 7.13 2.79 13.48
C ASP A 160 8.59 3.16 13.19
N VAL A 161 8.83 3.74 12.02
CA VAL A 161 10.18 4.10 11.56
C VAL A 161 10.37 5.61 11.50
N SER A 162 9.43 6.38 12.07
CA SER A 162 9.45 7.85 12.03
C SER A 162 10.77 8.43 12.56
N ASP A 163 11.35 7.78 13.56
CA ASP A 163 12.60 8.21 14.17
C ASP A 163 13.82 7.68 13.41
N GLY A 164 14.49 8.60 12.72
CA GLY A 164 15.83 8.41 12.17
C GLY A 164 15.89 7.60 10.88
N TRP A 165 14.77 7.28 10.23
CA TRP A 165 14.73 6.61 8.93
C TRP A 165 15.62 7.31 7.88
N GLN A 166 16.34 6.50 7.10
CA GLN A 166 17.15 6.92 5.97
C GLN A 166 16.97 5.93 4.83
N LYS A 167 16.99 6.44 3.59
CA LYS A 167 16.93 5.60 2.38
C LYS A 167 18.00 4.49 2.38
N SER A 168 19.19 4.76 2.90
CA SER A 168 20.30 3.80 3.01
C SER A 168 20.10 2.71 4.07
N ASP A 169 19.00 2.74 4.84
CA ASP A 169 18.70 1.65 5.76
C ASP A 169 18.21 0.39 5.03
N PHE A 170 17.78 0.50 3.76
CA PHE A 170 17.20 -0.60 2.99
C PHE A 170 18.14 -1.11 1.91
N ARG A 171 18.10 -2.43 1.68
CA ARG A 171 18.93 -3.10 0.67
C ARG A 171 18.47 -2.87 -0.77
N TYR A 172 17.22 -2.47 -0.96
CA TYR A 172 16.59 -2.29 -2.26
C TYR A 172 15.48 -1.26 -2.17
N PHE A 173 14.95 -0.86 -3.32
CA PHE A 173 13.83 0.08 -3.40
C PHE A 173 12.63 -0.37 -2.54
N ILE A 174 12.04 0.54 -1.76
CA ILE A 174 10.80 0.27 -1.04
C ILE A 174 9.75 1.28 -1.46
N TRP A 175 8.62 0.75 -1.94
CA TRP A 175 7.45 1.55 -2.24
C TRP A 175 7.01 2.29 -1.00
N THR A 176 6.95 3.61 -1.10
CA THR A 176 6.54 4.50 -0.01
C THR A 176 5.27 5.22 -0.44
N PHE A 177 4.18 4.96 0.28
CA PHE A 177 2.91 5.63 0.04
C PHE A 177 2.76 6.82 0.97
N VAL A 178 2.46 7.98 0.42
CA VAL A 178 2.28 9.23 1.17
C VAL A 178 0.92 9.81 0.82
N ASP A 179 0.04 9.93 1.83
CA ASP A 179 -1.22 10.64 1.67
C ASP A 179 -1.03 12.12 2.04
N SER A 180 -1.03 12.99 1.03
CA SER A 180 -0.83 14.43 1.24
C SER A 180 -2.01 15.10 1.94
N ASP A 181 -3.22 14.56 1.81
CA ASP A 181 -4.43 15.17 2.38
C ASP A 181 -4.43 15.08 3.92
N GLU A 182 -3.72 14.10 4.48
CA GLU A 182 -3.47 13.91 5.92
C GLU A 182 -2.35 14.83 6.45
N THR A 183 -1.60 15.51 5.57
CA THR A 183 -0.44 16.34 5.93
C THR A 183 -0.70 17.82 5.70
N ARG A 184 -1.12 18.54 6.76
CA ARG A 184 -1.29 20.02 6.67
C ARG A 184 0.01 20.77 6.31
N GLY A 185 1.18 20.15 6.53
CA GLY A 185 2.49 20.70 6.19
C GLY A 185 3.02 20.33 4.80
N GLY A 186 2.26 19.57 4.01
CA GLY A 186 2.73 19.01 2.73
C GLY A 186 3.62 17.78 2.88
N ILE A 187 4.24 17.35 1.77
CA ILE A 187 5.13 16.18 1.74
C ILE A 187 6.35 16.46 2.65
N PRO A 188 6.66 15.57 3.62
CA PRO A 188 7.81 15.75 4.48
C PRO A 188 9.12 15.91 3.68
N PRO A 189 10.00 16.85 4.05
CA PRO A 189 11.23 17.15 3.29
C PRO A 189 12.17 15.97 3.10
N HIS A 190 12.11 14.96 3.97
CA HIS A 190 12.96 13.76 3.86
C HIS A 190 12.52 12.79 2.74
N PHE A 191 11.39 13.05 2.08
CA PHE A 191 10.96 12.35 0.87
C PHE A 191 11.30 13.09 -0.42
N VAL A 192 11.81 14.32 -0.34
CA VAL A 192 12.11 15.20 -1.50
C VAL A 192 13.61 15.29 -1.73
#